data_AF-A0A7V1M2F7-F1
#
_entry.id   AF-A0A7V1M2F7-F1
#
_cell.length_a   1.000
_cell.length_b   1.000
_cell.length_c   1.000
_cell.angle_alpha   90.00
_cell.angle_beta   90.00
_cell.angle_gamma   90.00
#
_symmetry.space_group_name_H-M   'P 1'
#
loop_
_entity.id
_entity.type
_entity.pdbx_description
1 polymer ?
#
loop_
_entity_poly.entity_id
_entity_poly.type
_entity_poly.pdbx_seq_one_letter_code
_entity_poly.pdbx_strand_id
1 'polypeptide(L)' 'MTDKIYDKTPPTVEDYQKLIEDLRVRLNVLNASVFLLEERLPPRDQEMENYLNKINSELEVIRRMIITTPKVVFQKN' A
#
# COMPACT_ATOMS: atom_id res chain seq x y z
N MET A 1 12.94 -21.13 -24.47
CA MET A 1 12.00 -20.04 -24.76
C MET A 1 10.69 -20.41 -24.11
N THR A 2 10.27 -19.70 -23.06
CA THR A 2 8.96 -19.92 -22.42
C THR A 2 8.27 -18.58 -22.36
N ASP A 3 7.28 -18.43 -23.23
CA ASP A 3 6.45 -17.24 -23.36
C ASP A 3 5.81 -16.92 -22.01
N LYS A 4 6.11 -15.72 -21.50
CA LYS A 4 5.39 -15.16 -20.37
C LYS A 4 4.01 -14.78 -20.90
N ILE A 5 2.99 -15.56 -20.52
CA ILE A 5 1.58 -15.21 -20.73
C ILE A 5 1.33 -13.96 -19.90
N TYR A 6 1.43 -12.79 -20.53
CA TYR A 6 0.86 -11.57 -19.98
C TYR A 6 -0.65 -11.74 -20.09
N ASP A 7 -1.33 -11.93 -18.96
CA ASP A 7 -2.78 -11.86 -18.91
C ASP A 7 -3.19 -10.45 -19.35
N LYS A 8 -3.77 -10.34 -20.56
CA LYS A 8 -4.09 -9.06 -21.23
C LYS A 8 -5.46 -8.54 -20.84
N THR A 9 -6.06 -9.05 -19.78
CA THR A 9 -7.37 -8.61 -19.33
C THR A 9 -7.23 -7.21 -18.72
N PRO A 10 -7.89 -6.17 -19.28
CA PRO A 10 -7.83 -4.83 -18.70
C PRO A 10 -8.45 -4.85 -17.30
N PRO A 11 -7.88 -4.10 -16.34
CA PRO A 11 -8.42 -4.04 -14.98
C PRO A 11 -9.87 -3.54 -15.01
N THR A 12 -10.71 -4.18 -14.22
CA THR A 12 -12.12 -3.84 -14.08
C THR A 12 -12.32 -2.73 -13.06
N VAL A 13 -13.53 -2.15 -13.03
CA VAL A 13 -13.91 -1.21 -11.96
C VAL A 13 -13.87 -1.88 -10.58
N GLU A 14 -14.24 -3.16 -10.49
CA GLU A 14 -14.21 -3.95 -9.26
C GLU A 14 -12.77 -4.14 -8.74
N ASP A 15 -11.80 -4.33 -9.63
CA ASP A 15 -10.37 -4.40 -9.27
C ASP A 15 -9.90 -3.10 -8.61
N TYR A 16 -10.32 -1.96 -9.14
CA TYR A 16 -10.01 -0.65 -8.56
C TYR A 16 -10.76 -0.40 -7.25
N GLN A 17 -12.01 -0.82 -7.12
CA GLN A 17 -12.75 -0.73 -5.87
C GLN A 17 -12.07 -1.55 -4.77
N LYS A 18 -11.69 -2.79 -5.07
CA LYS A 18 -10.95 -3.65 -4.14
C LYS A 18 -9.62 -3.01 -3.73
N LEU A 19 -8.86 -2.46 -4.68
CA LEU A 19 -7.63 -1.74 -4.38
C LEU A 19 -7.87 -0.55 -3.44
N ILE A 20 -8.91 0.24 -3.67
CA ILE A 20 -9.25 1.40 -2.83
C ILE A 20 -9.56 0.95 -1.40
N GLU A 21 -10.34 -0.11 -1.24
CA GLU A 21 -10.69 -0.69 0.05
C GLU A 21 -9.43 -1.21 0.78
N ASP A 22 -8.57 -1.95 0.09
CA ASP A 22 -7.31 -2.46 0.66
C ASP A 22 -6.38 -1.30 1.07
N LEU A 23 -6.30 -0.24 0.26
CA LEU A 23 -5.53 0.96 0.58
C LEU A 23 -6.08 1.69 1.81
N ARG A 24 -7.41 1.82 1.93
CA ARG A 24 -8.05 2.44 3.10
C ARG A 24 -7.70 1.71 4.39
N VAL A 25 -7.77 0.37 4.39
CA VAL A 25 -7.41 -0.43 5.57
C VAL A 25 -5.96 -0.17 5.99
N ARG A 26 -5.03 -0.17 5.04
CA ARG A 26 -3.61 0.07 5.33
C ARG A 26 -3.33 1.49 5.80
N LEU A 27 -3.97 2.49 5.20
CA LEU A 27 -3.85 3.88 5.63
C LEU A 27 -4.39 4.07 7.05
N ASN A 28 -5.44 3.36 7.45
CA ASN A 28 -5.93 3.39 8.83
C ASN A 28 -4.90 2.80 9.81
N VAL A 29 -4.25 1.69 9.45
CA VAL A 29 -3.17 1.09 10.28
C VAL A 29 -1.97 2.03 10.37
N LEU A 30 -1.59 2.66 9.26
CA LEU A 30 -0.53 3.66 9.21
C LEU A 30 -0.85 4.84 10.14
N ASN A 31 -2.06 5.40 10.01
CA ASN A 31 -2.50 6.53 10.80
C ASN A 31 -2.50 6.22 12.31
N ALA A 32 -3.02 5.04 12.70
CA ALA A 32 -2.97 4.61 14.09
C ALA A 32 -1.53 4.43 14.61
N SER A 33 -0.63 3.90 13.78
CA SER A 33 0.77 3.72 14.15
C SER A 33 1.52 5.04 14.31
N VAL A 34 1.21 6.04 13.46
CA VAL A 34 1.74 7.40 13.57
C VAL A 34 1.20 8.08 14.82
N PHE A 35 -0.10 8.00 15.07
CA PHE A 35 -0.72 8.58 16.27
C PHE A 35 -0.09 8.03 17.56
N LEU A 36 0.08 6.70 17.66
CA LEU A 36 0.71 6.07 18.83
C LEU A 36 2.19 6.45 18.98
N LEU A 37 2.88 6.73 17.88
CA LEU A 37 4.25 7.23 17.90
C LEU A 37 4.32 8.69 18.40
N GLU A 38 3.38 9.53 17.97
CA GLU A 38 3.30 10.94 18.38
C GLU A 38 2.89 11.10 19.85
N GLU A 39 1.99 10.25 20.35
CA GLU A 39 1.58 10.28 21.76
C GLU A 39 2.69 9.82 22.73
N ARG A 40 3.65 9.01 22.27
CA ARG A 40 4.74 8.51 23.11
C ARG A 40 5.98 9.40 23.03
N LEU A 41 6.07 10.33 23.98
CA LEU A 41 7.07 11.40 23.99
C LEU A 41 8.46 11.13 24.65
N PRO A 42 8.86 9.99 25.24
CA PRO A 42 10.26 9.80 25.61
C PRO A 42 11.05 9.04 24.50
N PRO A 43 12.19 9.57 24.05
CA PRO A 43 12.97 8.97 22.99
C PRO A 43 13.70 7.71 23.48
N ARG A 44 13.74 6.68 22.62
CA ARG A 44 14.52 5.41 22.76
C ARG A 44 13.88 4.27 23.56
N ASP A 45 12.60 3.98 23.30
CA ASP A 45 12.00 2.73 23.76
C ASP A 45 11.79 1.76 22.59
N GLN A 46 11.92 0.46 22.84
CA GLN A 46 11.78 -0.61 21.82
C GLN A 46 10.43 -0.53 21.09
N GLU A 47 9.40 -0.04 21.76
CA GLU A 47 8.08 0.18 21.17
C GLU A 47 8.07 1.27 20.10
N MET A 48 8.87 2.33 20.26
CA MET A 48 9.01 3.38 19.24
C MET A 48 9.59 2.79 17.95
N GLU A 49 10.63 1.96 18.07
CA GLU A 49 11.20 1.24 16.92
C GLU A 49 10.18 0.30 16.28
N ASN A 50 9.35 -0.37 17.07
CA ASN A 50 8.28 -1.24 16.56
C ASN A 50 7.26 -0.45 15.75
N TYR A 51 6.84 0.73 16.22
CA TYR A 51 5.91 1.60 15.48
C TYR A 51 6.56 2.13 14.20
N LEU A 52 7.81 2.61 14.25
CA LEU A 52 8.54 3.05 13.05
C LEU A 52 8.68 1.93 12.02
N ASN A 53 9.03 0.71 12.45
CA ASN A 53 9.13 -0.45 11.58
C ASN A 53 7.77 -0.80 10.96
N LYS A 54 6.68 -0.71 11.74
CA LYS A 54 5.33 -0.95 11.25
C LYS A 54 4.90 0.11 10.22
N ILE A 55 5.18 1.38 10.49
CA ILE A 55 4.94 2.49 9.55
C ILE A 55 5.67 2.24 8.23
N ASN A 56 6.97 1.94 8.28
CA ASN A 56 7.78 1.66 7.10
C ASN A 56 7.27 0.46 6.31
N SER A 57 6.86 -0.61 7.01
CA SER A 57 6.28 -1.79 6.39
C SER A 57 4.98 -1.46 5.65
N GLU A 58 4.05 -0.73 6.28
CA GLU A 58 2.79 -0.36 5.63
C GLU A 58 3.02 0.56 4.41
N LEU A 59 3.93 1.53 4.51
CA LEU A 59 4.29 2.39 3.38
C LEU A 59 4.83 1.58 2.19
N GLU A 60 5.67 0.59 2.45
CA GLU A 60 6.23 -0.26 1.40
C GLU A 60 5.17 -1.16 0.77
N VAL A 61 4.19 -1.65 1.54
CA VAL A 61 3.08 -2.42 0.95
C VAL A 61 2.17 -1.53 0.12
N ILE A 62 1.82 -0.33 0.61
CA ILE A 62 1.03 0.64 -0.15
C ILE A 62 1.73 1.00 -1.46
N ARG A 63 3.03 1.28 -1.42
CA ARG A 63 3.84 1.54 -2.61
C ARG A 63 3.78 0.38 -3.60
N ARG A 64 3.93 -0.85 -3.13
CA ARG A 64 3.84 -2.05 -3.98
C ARG A 64 2.45 -2.22 -4.59
N MET A 65 1.38 -2.00 -3.83
CA MET A 65 0.01 -2.07 -4.35
C MET A 65 -0.19 -1.07 -5.49
N ILE A 66 0.23 0.19 -5.32
CA ILE A 66 0.10 1.23 -6.34
C ILE A 66 0.93 0.90 -7.60
N ILE A 67 2.17 0.41 -7.44
CA ILE A 67 3.05 0.08 -8.57
C ILE A 67 2.53 -1.13 -9.35
N THR A 68 2.02 -2.14 -8.65
CA THR A 68 1.55 -3.40 -9.25
C THR A 68 0.14 -3.31 -9.83
N THR A 69 -0.62 -2.26 -9.48
CA THR A 69 -1.94 -2.01 -10.04
C THR A 69 -1.84 -1.80 -11.55
N PRO A 70 -2.56 -2.59 -12.37
CA PRO A 70 -2.58 -2.42 -13.81
C PRO A 70 -3.06 -1.01 -14.19
N LYS A 71 -2.37 -0.36 -15.13
CA LYS A 71 -2.73 0.97 -15.62
C LYS A 71 -3.56 0.84 -16.90
N VAL A 72 -4.73 1.48 -16.94
CA VAL A 72 -5.47 1.65 -18.20
C VAL A 72 -4.70 2.66 -19.06
N VAL A 73 -4.18 2.20 -20.20
CA VAL A 73 -3.62 3.08 -21.22
C VAL A 73 -4.74 3.41 -22.21
N PHE A 74 -5.32 4.60 -22.12
CA PHE A 74 -6.25 5.08 -23.14
C PHE A 74 -5.46 5.40 -24.41
N GLN A 75 -5.69 4.64 -25.49
CA GLN A 75 -5.19 5.02 -26.80
C GLN A 75 -5.96 6.27 -27.25
N LYS A 76 -5.25 7.39 -27.42
CA LYS A 76 -5.82 8.58 -28.07
C LYS A 76 -6.06 8.24 -29.53
N ASN A 77 -7.31 8.34 -29.97
CA ASN A 77 -7.68 8.40 -31.38
C ASN A 77 -7.14 9.68 -32.03
#